data_AF-R7P379-F1
#
_entry.id   AF-R7P379-F1
#
_cell.length_a   1.000
_cell.length_b   1.000
_cell.length_c   1.000
_cell.angle_alpha   90.00
_cell.angle_beta   90.00
_cell.angle_gamma   90.00
#
_symmetry.space_group_name_H-M   'P 1'
#
loop_
_entity.id
_entity.type
_entity.pdbx_description
1 polymer ?
#
loop_
_entity_poly.entity_id
_entity_poly.type
_entity_poly.pdbx_seq_one_letter_code
_entity_poly.pdbx_strand_id
1 'polypeptide(L)'
;MVYLFQLVKNYVIIYYRVRIVDKVFINNAFSKAINDYQNSCDNIQGIMYNSFLVVVVRMLISIYSELDIINPMMIGDEKLLKENLAKFGYSPDAIMIFLSNLQLFLDIENDNNQKEIKDKNPYFITIQKELVDMFIKKKVNFYITEVEVNEFYDLLYTPYSKNPLRVSYNFLNATDVLEIDRYFKSEMRSNVKVVMPKEKHYLNVKAYELLNYSMDDIKNMSSADVDRVNSLVYDYFKIRENAINKEYLLEKAIEKIERENNKVTSGNGYVDILLILSVISTVFMLSIILMLVFV
;
A
#
# COMPACT_ATOMS: atom_id res chain seq x y z
N MET A 1 22.59 7.96 -23.88
CA MET A 1 22.16 7.79 -22.48
C MET A 1 21.52 6.42 -22.22
N VAL A 2 20.50 6.00 -22.96
CA VAL A 2 19.84 4.67 -22.78
C VAL A 2 20.79 3.48 -22.99
N TYR A 3 21.63 3.52 -24.02
CA TYR A 3 22.63 2.47 -24.28
C TYR A 3 23.73 2.39 -23.21
N LEU A 4 24.12 3.53 -22.64
CA LEU A 4 25.14 3.58 -21.58
C LEU A 4 24.58 2.99 -20.27
N PHE A 5 23.31 3.24 -19.96
CA PHE A 5 22.62 2.64 -18.82
C PHE A 5 22.48 1.12 -18.94
N GLN A 6 22.15 0.62 -20.15
CA GLN A 6 22.06 -0.82 -20.41
C GLN A 6 23.44 -1.50 -20.30
N LEU A 7 24.49 -0.86 -20.80
CA LEU A 7 25.87 -1.35 -20.70
C LEU A 7 26.37 -1.37 -19.27
N VAL A 8 26.10 -0.33 -18.47
CA VAL A 8 26.46 -0.29 -17.04
C VAL A 8 25.68 -1.34 -16.25
N LYS A 9 24.38 -1.53 -16.52
CA LYS A 9 23.58 -2.58 -15.90
C LYS A 9 24.14 -3.97 -16.21
N ASN A 10 24.49 -4.24 -17.47
CA ASN A 10 25.11 -5.51 -17.87
C ASN A 10 26.52 -5.68 -17.29
N TYR A 11 27.35 -4.63 -17.23
CA TYR A 11 28.70 -4.72 -16.66
C TYR A 11 28.68 -4.95 -15.16
N VAL A 12 27.77 -4.30 -14.43
CA VAL A 12 27.53 -4.55 -13.01
C VAL A 12 27.06 -5.99 -12.83
N ILE A 13 26.06 -6.46 -13.58
CA ILE A 13 25.58 -7.85 -13.51
C ILE A 13 26.71 -8.86 -13.79
N ILE A 14 27.56 -8.63 -14.79
CA ILE A 14 28.69 -9.50 -15.13
C ILE A 14 29.78 -9.48 -14.05
N TYR A 15 30.16 -8.31 -13.54
CA TYR A 15 31.20 -8.18 -12.53
C TYR A 15 30.79 -8.84 -11.20
N TYR A 16 29.49 -8.81 -10.87
CA TYR A 16 28.96 -9.49 -9.69
C TYR A 16 28.69 -10.99 -9.91
N ARG A 17 28.34 -11.44 -11.14
CA ARG A 17 28.22 -12.87 -11.48
C ARG A 17 29.51 -13.66 -11.21
N VAL A 18 30.68 -13.02 -11.37
CA VAL A 18 32.00 -13.66 -11.20
C VAL A 18 32.38 -13.88 -9.72
N ARG A 19 31.73 -13.21 -8.76
CA ARG A 19 32.16 -13.20 -7.35
C ARG A 19 31.40 -14.16 -6.42
N ILE A 20 30.36 -14.85 -6.91
CA ILE A 20 29.41 -15.58 -6.05
C ILE A 20 29.23 -17.02 -6.55
N VAL A 21 30.26 -17.84 -6.43
CA VAL A 21 30.07 -19.29 -6.64
C VAL A 21 30.13 -20.08 -5.33
N ASP A 22 30.83 -19.59 -4.28
CA ASP A 22 31.13 -20.47 -3.12
C ASP A 22 30.82 -19.92 -1.72
N LYS A 23 30.17 -18.74 -1.56
CA LYS A 23 29.85 -18.22 -0.23
C LYS A 23 28.42 -18.56 0.18
N VAL A 24 28.28 -19.33 1.25
CA VAL A 24 26.99 -19.52 1.95
C VAL A 24 26.53 -18.17 2.50
N PHE A 25 25.34 -17.71 2.10
CA PHE A 25 24.73 -16.48 2.57
C PHE A 25 23.97 -16.73 3.88
N ILE A 26 22.71 -17.19 3.82
CA ILE A 26 21.94 -17.58 5.02
C ILE A 26 22.13 -19.07 5.32
N ASN A 27 21.90 -19.91 4.30
CA ASN A 27 22.07 -21.35 4.36
C ASN A 27 22.34 -21.90 2.95
N ASN A 28 22.70 -23.18 2.86
CA ASN A 28 23.06 -23.80 1.59
C ASN A 28 21.88 -23.82 0.61
N ALA A 29 20.67 -24.11 1.11
CA ALA A 29 19.47 -24.17 0.29
C ALA A 29 19.14 -22.84 -0.39
N PHE A 30 19.08 -21.77 0.39
CA PHE A 30 18.72 -20.44 -0.09
C PHE A 30 19.80 -19.85 -1.01
N SER A 31 21.08 -20.03 -0.64
CA SER A 31 22.21 -19.57 -1.47
C SER A 31 22.21 -20.30 -2.82
N LYS A 32 22.04 -21.62 -2.80
CA LYS A 32 21.89 -22.42 -4.02
C LYS A 32 20.70 -21.98 -4.85
N ALA A 33 19.55 -21.75 -4.22
CA ALA A 33 18.32 -21.33 -4.90
C ALA A 33 18.49 -20.01 -5.66
N ILE A 34 19.10 -19.00 -5.04
CA ILE A 34 19.36 -17.71 -5.69
C ILE A 34 20.37 -17.86 -6.82
N ASN A 35 21.47 -18.59 -6.61
CA ASN A 35 22.47 -18.82 -7.66
C ASN A 35 21.85 -19.54 -8.86
N ASP A 36 21.08 -20.61 -8.63
CA ASP A 36 20.39 -21.35 -9.68
C ASP A 36 19.37 -20.48 -10.41
N TYR A 37 18.63 -19.61 -9.69
CA TYR A 37 17.73 -18.64 -10.30
C TYR A 37 18.49 -17.68 -11.23
N GLN A 38 19.58 -17.07 -10.76
CA GLN A 38 20.39 -16.13 -11.55
C GLN A 38 21.06 -16.77 -12.77
N ASN A 39 21.36 -18.07 -12.70
CA ASN A 39 21.96 -18.82 -13.79
C ASN A 39 20.92 -19.33 -14.81
N SER A 40 19.65 -19.38 -14.44
CA SER A 40 18.58 -19.96 -15.27
C SER A 40 17.48 -18.99 -15.67
N CYS A 41 17.49 -17.73 -15.18
CA CYS A 41 16.44 -16.75 -15.45
C CYS A 41 16.25 -16.42 -16.94
N ASP A 42 17.27 -16.61 -17.77
CA ASP A 42 17.21 -16.43 -19.22
C ASP A 42 16.56 -17.63 -19.96
N ASN A 43 16.44 -18.79 -19.31
CA ASN A 43 15.86 -20.02 -19.88
C ASN A 43 14.65 -20.51 -19.07
N ILE A 44 13.51 -19.83 -19.27
CA ILE A 44 12.28 -20.07 -18.50
C ILE A 44 11.68 -21.48 -18.65
N GLN A 45 12.02 -22.20 -19.72
CA GLN A 45 11.56 -23.58 -19.95
C GLN A 45 12.54 -24.63 -19.40
N GLY A 46 13.72 -24.20 -18.92
CA GLY A 46 14.75 -25.08 -18.41
C GLY A 46 14.36 -25.80 -17.12
N ILE A 47 14.92 -26.99 -16.90
CA ILE A 47 14.70 -27.80 -15.70
C ILE A 47 15.13 -27.03 -14.43
N MET A 48 16.28 -26.35 -14.48
CA MET A 48 16.80 -25.58 -13.34
C MET A 48 15.85 -24.44 -12.93
N TYR A 49 15.34 -23.67 -13.90
CA TYR A 49 14.40 -22.57 -13.65
C TYR A 49 13.06 -23.02 -13.04
N ASN A 50 12.70 -24.29 -13.28
CA ASN A 50 11.50 -24.93 -12.78
C ASN A 50 11.76 -25.90 -11.62
N SER A 51 12.99 -25.92 -11.08
CA SER A 51 13.31 -26.70 -9.89
C SER A 51 12.64 -26.09 -8.65
N PHE A 52 12.35 -26.91 -7.64
CA PHE A 52 11.57 -26.49 -6.47
C PHE A 52 12.12 -25.25 -5.77
N LEU A 53 13.40 -25.26 -5.40
CA LEU A 53 14.02 -24.14 -4.69
C LEU A 53 14.06 -22.85 -5.54
N VAL A 54 14.26 -22.95 -6.85
CA VAL A 54 14.19 -21.77 -7.74
C VAL A 54 12.77 -21.24 -7.84
N VAL A 55 11.76 -22.11 -7.88
CA VAL A 55 10.35 -21.70 -7.84
C VAL A 55 10.00 -21.04 -6.50
N VAL A 56 10.57 -21.50 -5.37
CA VAL A 56 10.47 -20.81 -4.07
C VAL A 56 11.01 -19.38 -4.15
N VAL A 57 12.20 -19.18 -4.73
CA VAL A 57 12.75 -17.83 -4.95
C VAL A 57 11.81 -16.99 -5.81
N ARG A 58 11.25 -17.55 -6.90
CA ARG A 58 10.28 -16.85 -7.75
C ARG A 58 9.00 -16.47 -7.02
N MET A 59 8.50 -17.33 -6.11
CA MET A 59 7.37 -17.01 -5.24
C MET A 59 7.70 -15.86 -4.28
N LEU A 60 8.89 -15.88 -3.67
CA LEU A 60 9.36 -14.77 -2.84
C LEU A 60 9.49 -13.47 -3.65
N ILE A 61 9.98 -13.53 -4.89
CA ILE A 61 10.03 -12.38 -5.80
C ILE A 61 8.63 -11.85 -6.13
N SER A 62 7.64 -12.74 -6.35
CA SER A 62 6.25 -12.35 -6.57
C SER A 62 5.65 -11.63 -5.33
N ILE A 63 6.02 -12.04 -4.12
CA ILE A 63 5.58 -11.39 -2.88
C ILE A 63 6.32 -10.07 -2.68
N TYR A 64 7.66 -10.09 -2.66
CA TYR A 64 8.50 -9.01 -2.14
C TYR A 64 9.20 -8.16 -3.21
N SER A 65 9.25 -8.58 -4.48
CA SER A 65 10.10 -8.06 -5.57
C SER A 65 11.48 -8.69 -5.67
N GLU A 66 12.07 -8.61 -6.87
CA GLU A 66 13.40 -9.16 -7.15
C GLU A 66 14.51 -8.42 -6.39
N LEU A 67 14.39 -7.10 -6.26
CA LEU A 67 15.36 -6.30 -5.52
C LEU A 67 15.42 -6.74 -4.06
N ASP A 68 14.27 -6.96 -3.42
CA ASP A 68 14.20 -7.28 -1.99
C ASP A 68 14.71 -8.69 -1.67
N ILE A 69 14.70 -9.60 -2.64
CA ILE A 69 15.15 -10.99 -2.44
C ILE A 69 16.59 -11.20 -2.89
N ILE A 70 16.98 -10.65 -4.04
CA ILE A 70 18.29 -10.90 -4.65
C ILE A 70 19.35 -9.95 -4.08
N ASN A 71 19.04 -8.66 -3.93
CA ASN A 71 20.04 -7.66 -3.52
C ASN A 71 20.70 -7.95 -2.17
N PRO A 72 19.98 -8.38 -1.11
CA PRO A 72 20.61 -8.70 0.18
C PRO A 72 21.73 -9.73 0.06
N MET A 73 21.57 -10.74 -0.82
CA MET A 73 22.63 -11.72 -1.07
C MET A 73 23.83 -11.11 -1.78
N MET A 74 23.60 -10.22 -2.76
CA MET A 74 24.68 -9.57 -3.52
C MET A 74 25.59 -8.73 -2.63
N ILE A 75 25.03 -8.11 -1.58
CA ILE A 75 25.77 -7.29 -0.62
C ILE A 75 26.17 -8.07 0.66
N GLY A 76 25.67 -9.29 0.84
CA GLY A 76 25.95 -10.13 2.01
C GLY A 76 25.27 -9.65 3.29
N ASP A 77 24.09 -9.02 3.19
CA ASP A 77 23.33 -8.50 4.33
C ASP A 77 22.11 -9.39 4.66
N GLU A 78 22.31 -10.37 5.53
CA GLU A 78 21.24 -11.29 5.97
C GLU A 78 20.15 -10.58 6.76
N LYS A 79 20.52 -9.51 7.48
CA LYS A 79 19.58 -8.76 8.30
C LYS A 79 18.58 -8.03 7.40
N LEU A 80 19.07 -7.40 6.33
CA LEU A 80 18.22 -6.76 5.33
C LEU A 80 17.25 -7.77 4.68
N LEU A 81 17.70 -8.99 4.37
CA LEU A 81 16.79 -10.02 3.85
C LEU A 81 15.67 -10.35 4.84
N LYS A 82 16.00 -10.54 6.12
CA LYS A 82 15.01 -10.83 7.17
C LYS A 82 14.04 -9.66 7.35
N GLU A 83 14.54 -8.43 7.33
CA GLU A 83 13.71 -7.21 7.36
C GLU A 83 12.78 -7.13 6.14
N ASN A 84 13.27 -7.46 4.95
CA ASN A 84 12.47 -7.51 3.73
C ASN A 84 11.36 -8.57 3.81
N LEU A 85 11.67 -9.77 4.29
CA LEU A 85 10.67 -10.84 4.48
C LEU A 85 9.62 -10.47 5.55
N ALA A 86 10.01 -9.67 6.55
CA ALA A 86 9.12 -9.17 7.59
C ALA A 86 8.28 -7.96 7.16
N LYS A 87 8.53 -7.33 6.01
CA LYS A 87 7.92 -6.04 5.62
C LYS A 87 6.39 -6.03 5.58
N PHE A 88 5.77 -7.20 5.42
CA PHE A 88 4.31 -7.36 5.41
C PHE A 88 3.75 -7.91 6.74
N GLY A 89 4.55 -7.93 7.81
CA GLY A 89 4.12 -8.39 9.14
C GLY A 89 4.17 -9.91 9.32
N TYR A 90 5.04 -10.61 8.57
CA TYR A 90 5.38 -12.00 8.87
C TYR A 90 6.38 -12.03 10.04
N SER A 91 6.19 -12.92 11.02
CA SER A 91 6.95 -12.84 12.28
C SER A 91 8.42 -13.26 12.09
N PRO A 92 9.37 -12.63 12.81
CA PRO A 92 10.78 -13.01 12.74
C PRO A 92 11.03 -14.49 13.02
N ASP A 93 10.32 -15.08 13.99
CA ASP A 93 10.43 -16.50 14.31
C ASP A 93 9.96 -17.38 13.15
N ALA A 94 8.84 -17.03 12.50
CA ALA A 94 8.35 -17.77 11.34
C ALA A 94 9.29 -17.63 10.14
N ILE A 95 9.97 -16.49 9.96
CA ILE A 95 11.01 -16.33 8.93
C ILE A 95 12.18 -17.28 9.19
N MET A 96 12.63 -17.37 10.44
CA MET A 96 13.71 -18.28 10.82
C MET A 96 13.32 -19.75 10.61
N ILE A 97 12.08 -20.13 10.96
CA ILE A 97 11.54 -21.46 10.71
C ILE A 97 11.49 -21.75 9.21
N PHE A 98 10.96 -20.84 8.39
CA PHE A 98 10.91 -20.96 6.93
C PHE A 98 12.31 -21.19 6.33
N LEU A 99 13.29 -20.38 6.73
CA LEU A 99 14.67 -20.52 6.26
C LEU A 99 15.27 -21.87 6.70
N SER A 100 14.99 -22.33 7.92
CA SER A 100 15.41 -23.65 8.41
C SER A 100 14.76 -24.78 7.61
N ASN A 101 13.46 -24.68 7.30
CA ASN A 101 12.73 -25.65 6.49
C ASN A 101 13.31 -25.78 5.07
N LEU A 102 13.80 -24.69 4.47
CA LEU A 102 14.51 -24.75 3.19
C LEU A 102 15.80 -25.56 3.29
N GLN A 103 16.57 -25.40 4.37
CA GLN A 103 17.78 -26.17 4.59
C GLN A 103 17.46 -27.66 4.76
N LEU A 104 16.47 -27.98 5.60
CA LEU A 104 16.02 -29.35 5.85
C LEU A 104 15.47 -30.01 4.58
N PHE A 105 14.77 -29.24 3.73
CA PHE A 105 14.36 -29.71 2.41
C PHE A 105 15.57 -30.14 1.58
N LEU A 106 16.60 -29.30 1.48
CA LEU A 106 17.80 -29.60 0.69
C LEU A 106 18.55 -30.80 1.25
N ASP A 107 18.67 -30.93 2.56
CA ASP A 107 19.38 -32.04 3.20
C ASP A 107 18.70 -33.38 2.85
N ILE A 108 17.37 -33.45 2.93
CA ILE A 108 16.61 -34.64 2.53
C ILE A 108 16.75 -34.93 1.03
N GLU A 109 16.73 -33.90 0.16
CA GLU A 109 16.91 -34.12 -1.28
C GLU A 109 18.32 -34.65 -1.60
N ASN A 110 19.35 -34.18 -0.89
CA ASN A 110 20.71 -34.67 -1.05
C ASN A 110 20.83 -36.13 -0.61
N ASP A 111 20.22 -36.51 0.51
CA ASP A 111 20.16 -37.90 0.96
C ASP A 111 19.38 -38.78 -0.02
N ASN A 112 18.26 -38.28 -0.54
CA ASN A 112 17.46 -38.98 -1.57
C ASN A 112 18.22 -39.21 -2.86
N ASN A 113 19.22 -38.39 -3.20
CA ASN A 113 20.04 -38.60 -4.39
C ASN A 113 21.05 -39.75 -4.23
N GLN A 114 21.27 -40.24 -3.00
CA GLN A 114 22.12 -41.39 -2.71
C GLN A 114 21.32 -42.70 -2.58
N LYS A 115 19.98 -42.62 -2.60
CA LYS A 115 19.07 -43.76 -2.43
C LYS A 115 18.49 -44.20 -3.76
N GLU A 116 18.24 -45.51 -3.90
CA GLU A 116 17.51 -46.07 -5.05
C GLU A 116 16.01 -45.73 -4.99
N ILE A 117 15.44 -45.73 -3.78
CA ILE A 117 14.05 -45.37 -3.52
C ILE A 117 14.05 -44.08 -2.71
N LYS A 118 13.42 -43.03 -3.25
CA LYS A 118 13.37 -41.71 -2.63
C LYS A 118 12.25 -41.65 -1.59
N ASP A 119 12.57 -41.09 -0.43
CA ASP A 119 11.59 -40.77 0.60
C ASP A 119 10.85 -39.49 0.24
N LYS A 120 9.57 -39.41 0.62
CA LYS A 120 8.78 -38.19 0.45
C LYS A 120 9.34 -37.09 1.35
N ASN A 121 9.59 -35.92 0.76
CA ASN A 121 10.11 -34.77 1.49
C ASN A 121 8.95 -33.99 2.15
N PRO A 122 8.81 -34.00 3.48
CA PRO A 122 7.67 -33.34 4.15
C PRO A 122 7.70 -31.82 3.97
N TYR A 123 8.89 -31.24 3.79
CA TYR A 123 9.05 -29.79 3.62
C TYR A 123 8.54 -29.29 2.27
N PHE A 124 8.34 -30.18 1.28
CA PHE A 124 7.78 -29.81 -0.02
C PHE A 124 6.42 -29.09 0.10
N ILE A 125 5.54 -29.61 0.97
CA ILE A 125 4.22 -29.00 1.23
C ILE A 125 4.34 -27.87 2.27
N THR A 126 5.12 -28.07 3.33
CA THR A 126 5.28 -27.07 4.40
C THR A 126 5.76 -25.72 3.87
N ILE A 127 6.82 -25.70 3.06
CA ILE A 127 7.39 -24.47 2.49
C ILE A 127 6.35 -23.75 1.62
N GLN A 128 5.55 -24.48 0.85
CA GLN A 128 4.50 -23.87 0.03
C GLN A 128 3.40 -23.23 0.87
N LYS A 129 3.00 -23.85 1.99
CA LYS A 129 2.04 -23.23 2.93
C LYS A 129 2.60 -21.95 3.56
N GLU A 130 3.87 -21.97 3.97
CA GLU A 130 4.53 -20.77 4.53
C GLU A 130 4.58 -19.62 3.52
N LEU A 131 4.82 -19.91 2.23
CA LEU A 131 4.77 -18.91 1.16
C LEU A 131 3.35 -18.38 0.93
N VAL A 132 2.33 -19.23 1.02
CA VAL A 132 0.92 -18.80 0.99
C VAL A 132 0.65 -17.85 2.16
N ASP A 133 1.09 -18.17 3.37
CA ASP A 133 0.90 -17.30 4.54
C ASP A 133 1.58 -15.94 4.37
N MET A 134 2.81 -15.92 3.85
CA MET A 134 3.52 -14.67 3.51
C MET A 134 2.75 -13.84 2.46
N PHE A 135 2.20 -14.48 1.42
CA PHE A 135 1.39 -13.82 0.42
C PHE A 135 0.08 -13.26 1.02
N ILE A 136 -0.56 -14.00 1.92
CA ILE A 136 -1.77 -13.55 2.63
C ILE A 136 -1.47 -12.36 3.53
N LYS A 137 -0.32 -12.32 4.21
CA LYS A 137 0.13 -11.13 4.95
C LYS A 137 0.28 -9.91 4.04
N LYS A 138 0.83 -10.07 2.83
CA LYS A 138 0.86 -8.99 1.82
C LYS A 138 -0.58 -8.56 1.47
N LYS A 139 -1.49 -9.50 1.22
CA LYS A 139 -2.88 -9.23 0.83
C LYS A 139 -3.66 -8.46 1.90
N VAL A 140 -3.46 -8.79 3.17
CA VAL A 140 -4.16 -8.14 4.28
C VAL A 140 -3.66 -6.71 4.45
N ASN A 141 -2.37 -6.45 4.28
CA ASN A 141 -1.78 -5.13 4.50
C ASN A 141 -1.83 -4.22 3.26
N PHE A 142 -1.74 -4.78 2.06
CA PHE A 142 -1.63 -4.04 0.79
C PHE A 142 -2.78 -4.36 -0.16
N TYR A 143 -2.99 -3.54 -1.18
CA TYR A 143 -3.90 -3.89 -2.27
C TYR A 143 -3.15 -4.81 -3.22
N ILE A 144 -3.77 -5.94 -3.60
CA ILE A 144 -3.23 -6.89 -4.57
C ILE A 144 -4.26 -7.04 -5.68
N THR A 145 -3.79 -6.99 -6.92
CA THR A 145 -4.64 -7.19 -8.10
C THR A 145 -4.96 -8.68 -8.33
N GLU A 146 -6.04 -8.97 -9.04
CA GLU A 146 -6.37 -10.35 -9.42
C GLU A 146 -5.28 -11.00 -10.28
N VAL A 147 -4.59 -10.20 -11.10
CA VAL A 147 -3.45 -10.65 -11.91
C VAL A 147 -2.33 -11.16 -11.03
N GLU A 148 -1.90 -10.39 -10.02
CA GLU A 148 -0.86 -10.80 -9.08
C GLU A 148 -1.25 -12.07 -8.29
N VAL A 149 -2.53 -12.21 -7.92
CA VAL A 149 -3.04 -13.43 -7.26
C VAL A 149 -2.90 -14.64 -8.19
N ASN A 150 -3.29 -14.50 -9.46
CA ASN A 150 -3.20 -15.57 -10.45
C ASN A 150 -1.75 -15.94 -10.78
N GLU A 151 -0.86 -14.95 -10.88
CA GLU A 151 0.57 -15.18 -11.10
C GLU A 151 1.23 -15.92 -9.94
N PHE A 152 0.92 -15.53 -8.69
CA PHE A 152 1.40 -16.24 -7.51
C PHE A 152 0.85 -17.67 -7.46
N TYR A 153 -0.46 -17.84 -7.71
CA TYR A 153 -1.09 -19.16 -7.69
C TYR A 153 -0.51 -20.11 -8.76
N ASP A 154 -0.17 -19.61 -9.95
CA ASP A 154 0.41 -20.44 -11.02
C ASP A 154 1.79 -21.01 -10.63
N LEU A 155 2.53 -20.35 -9.74
CA LEU A 155 3.82 -20.81 -9.21
C LEU A 155 3.68 -21.95 -8.20
N LEU A 156 2.53 -22.09 -7.54
CA LEU A 156 2.28 -23.19 -6.60
C LEU A 156 2.25 -24.54 -7.33
N TYR A 157 2.68 -25.60 -6.65
CA TYR A 157 2.63 -26.96 -7.17
C TYR A 157 1.20 -27.50 -6.97
N THR A 158 0.31 -27.11 -7.88
CA THR A 158 -1.07 -27.59 -7.94
C THR A 158 -1.27 -28.41 -9.22
N PRO A 159 -2.25 -29.33 -9.25
CA PRO A 159 -2.58 -30.06 -10.47
C PRO A 159 -3.18 -29.18 -11.58
N TYR A 160 -3.43 -27.89 -11.30
CA TYR A 160 -3.97 -26.92 -12.25
C TYR A 160 -2.91 -25.91 -12.75
N SER A 161 -1.65 -26.05 -12.32
CA SER A 161 -0.56 -25.18 -12.77
C SER A 161 -0.37 -25.30 -14.29
N LYS A 162 -0.08 -24.18 -14.96
CA LYS A 162 0.15 -24.18 -16.42
C LYS A 162 1.45 -24.86 -16.82
N ASN A 163 2.39 -25.04 -15.89
CA ASN A 163 3.69 -25.64 -16.17
C ASN A 163 3.67 -27.16 -15.92
N PRO A 164 3.88 -27.99 -16.95
CA PRO A 164 3.83 -29.45 -16.82
C PRO A 164 4.86 -30.01 -15.83
N LEU A 165 6.05 -29.39 -15.70
CA LEU A 165 7.08 -29.86 -14.77
C LEU A 165 6.63 -29.71 -13.33
N ARG A 166 5.95 -28.59 -12.99
CA ARG A 166 5.40 -28.39 -11.65
C ARG A 166 4.28 -29.38 -11.35
N VAL A 167 3.40 -29.63 -12.32
CA VAL A 167 2.34 -30.64 -12.20
C VAL A 167 2.96 -32.01 -11.94
N SER A 168 3.89 -32.47 -12.77
CA SER A 168 4.56 -33.76 -12.60
C SER A 168 5.29 -33.86 -11.27
N TYR A 169 6.02 -32.83 -10.86
CA TYR A 169 6.74 -32.82 -9.58
C TYR A 169 5.78 -32.89 -8.39
N ASN A 170 4.60 -32.27 -8.48
CA ASN A 170 3.57 -32.36 -7.45
C ASN A 170 3.08 -33.82 -7.29
N PHE A 171 2.73 -34.50 -8.38
CA PHE A 171 2.31 -35.90 -8.35
C PHE A 171 3.40 -36.84 -7.79
N LEU A 172 4.68 -36.52 -8.05
CA LEU A 172 5.81 -37.30 -7.57
C LEU A 172 6.14 -37.06 -6.10
N ASN A 173 5.96 -35.84 -5.58
CA ASN A 173 6.47 -35.45 -4.26
C ASN A 173 5.38 -35.22 -3.20
N ALA A 174 4.18 -34.83 -3.58
CA ALA A 174 3.09 -34.66 -2.62
C ALA A 174 2.56 -36.02 -2.13
N THR A 175 2.07 -36.04 -0.90
CA THR A 175 1.23 -37.12 -0.37
C THR A 175 -0.21 -36.92 -0.82
N ASP A 176 -0.71 -35.68 -0.79
CA ASP A 176 -1.98 -35.27 -1.36
C ASP A 176 -1.76 -34.12 -2.35
N VAL A 177 -2.02 -34.42 -3.63
CA VAL A 177 -1.80 -33.52 -4.78
C VAL A 177 -2.65 -32.25 -4.69
N LEU A 178 -3.81 -32.30 -4.01
CA LEU A 178 -4.74 -31.18 -3.87
C LEU A 178 -4.56 -30.38 -2.58
N GLU A 179 -3.63 -30.76 -1.71
CA GLU A 179 -3.47 -30.16 -0.38
C GLU A 179 -3.18 -28.65 -0.46
N ILE A 180 -2.22 -28.24 -1.29
CA ILE A 180 -1.85 -26.83 -1.46
C ILE A 180 -2.97 -26.03 -2.13
N ASP A 181 -3.69 -26.61 -3.08
CA ASP A 181 -4.84 -25.95 -3.72
C ASP A 181 -5.94 -25.63 -2.70
N ARG A 182 -6.31 -26.62 -1.86
CA ARG A 182 -7.33 -26.41 -0.83
C ARG A 182 -6.86 -25.42 0.22
N TYR A 183 -5.60 -25.48 0.62
CA TYR A 183 -5.01 -24.55 1.58
C TYR A 183 -5.06 -23.10 1.06
N PHE A 184 -4.56 -22.85 -0.16
CA PHE A 184 -4.59 -21.52 -0.77
C PHE A 184 -6.01 -20.96 -0.87
N LYS A 185 -6.97 -21.76 -1.36
CA LYS A 185 -8.37 -21.33 -1.48
C LYS A 185 -9.01 -21.04 -0.12
N SER A 186 -8.67 -21.82 0.90
CA SER A 186 -9.13 -21.60 2.28
C SER A 186 -8.61 -20.25 2.80
N GLU A 187 -7.30 -20.03 2.74
CA GLU A 187 -6.68 -18.80 3.24
C GLU A 187 -7.16 -17.55 2.48
N MET A 188 -7.36 -17.67 1.17
CA MET A 188 -7.88 -16.58 0.35
C MET A 188 -9.31 -16.18 0.72
N ARG A 189 -10.13 -17.12 1.19
CA ARG A 189 -11.51 -16.87 1.66
C ARG A 189 -11.55 -16.34 3.08
N SER A 190 -10.73 -16.90 3.98
CA SER A 190 -10.73 -16.54 5.40
C SER A 190 -10.11 -15.17 5.66
N ASN A 191 -9.11 -14.77 4.87
CA ASN A 191 -8.36 -13.52 5.06
C ASN A 191 -8.79 -12.47 4.04
N VAL A 192 -10.05 -12.01 4.13
CA VAL A 192 -10.53 -10.84 3.38
C VAL A 192 -10.05 -9.60 4.11
N LYS A 193 -9.39 -8.69 3.37
CA LYS A 193 -9.00 -7.38 3.90
C LYS A 193 -10.25 -6.66 4.38
N VAL A 194 -10.44 -6.53 5.70
CA VAL A 194 -11.34 -5.53 6.24
C VAL A 194 -10.68 -4.20 5.94
N VAL A 195 -11.05 -3.59 4.82
CA VAL A 195 -10.65 -2.22 4.51
C VAL A 195 -11.32 -1.37 5.58
N MET A 196 -10.59 -1.02 6.64
CA MET A 196 -11.06 0.02 7.53
C MET A 196 -11.21 1.28 6.66
N PRO A 197 -12.41 1.85 6.56
CA PRO A 197 -12.60 3.05 5.76
C PRO A 197 -11.63 4.11 6.29
N LYS A 198 -10.82 4.70 5.38
CA LYS A 198 -9.96 5.85 5.69
C LYS A 198 -10.80 6.85 6.48
N GLU A 199 -10.35 7.22 7.68
CA GLU A 199 -11.06 8.19 8.50
C GLU A 199 -11.28 9.46 7.68
N LYS A 200 -12.55 9.89 7.61
CA LYS A 200 -12.93 11.08 6.86
C LYS A 200 -12.35 12.29 7.59
N HIS A 201 -11.47 13.00 6.92
CA HIS A 201 -10.97 14.28 7.41
C HIS A 201 -11.96 15.37 7.03
N TYR A 202 -12.63 15.94 8.02
CA TYR A 202 -13.59 17.03 7.82
C TYR A 202 -12.93 18.38 8.12
N LEU A 203 -13.23 19.37 7.29
CA LEU A 203 -12.87 20.77 7.49
C LEU A 203 -13.90 21.49 8.36
N ASN A 204 -13.66 22.77 8.61
CA ASN A 204 -14.62 23.64 9.31
C ASN A 204 -15.98 23.64 8.58
N VAL A 205 -17.07 23.41 9.31
CA VAL A 205 -18.44 23.30 8.78
C VAL A 205 -18.81 24.49 7.88
N LYS A 206 -18.43 25.70 8.29
CA LYS A 206 -18.72 26.94 7.53
C LYS A 206 -18.07 26.95 6.15
N ALA A 207 -16.93 26.27 5.99
CA ALA A 207 -16.24 26.17 4.72
C ALA A 207 -17.09 25.38 3.69
N TYR A 208 -17.79 24.35 4.16
CA TYR A 208 -18.71 23.56 3.34
C TYR A 208 -20.00 24.33 3.03
N GLU A 209 -20.55 25.03 4.02
CA GLU A 209 -21.77 25.85 3.86
C GLU A 209 -21.58 26.95 2.81
N LEU A 210 -20.40 27.57 2.74
CA LEU A 210 -20.06 28.58 1.72
C LEU A 210 -20.07 28.03 0.29
N LEU A 211 -19.94 26.71 0.12
CA LEU A 211 -20.03 26.00 -1.16
C LEU A 211 -21.39 25.29 -1.33
N ASN A 212 -22.38 25.63 -0.48
CA ASN A 212 -23.71 25.04 -0.46
C ASN A 212 -23.74 23.52 -0.15
N TYR A 213 -22.78 23.02 0.62
CA TYR A 213 -22.81 21.67 1.18
C TYR A 213 -23.28 21.70 2.63
N SER A 214 -24.25 20.86 3.00
CA SER A 214 -24.59 20.65 4.41
C SER A 214 -23.66 19.63 5.06
N MET A 215 -23.44 19.74 6.37
CA MET A 215 -22.59 18.79 7.08
C MET A 215 -23.15 17.35 7.05
N ASP A 216 -24.46 17.20 6.96
CA ASP A 216 -25.10 15.89 6.86
C ASP A 216 -24.85 15.25 5.48
N ASP A 217 -24.83 16.04 4.41
CA ASP A 217 -24.44 15.56 3.08
C ASP A 217 -22.98 15.08 3.09
N ILE A 218 -22.07 15.86 3.67
CA ILE A 218 -20.65 15.52 3.78
C ILE A 218 -20.42 14.25 4.60
N LYS A 219 -21.17 14.06 5.69
CA LYS A 219 -21.08 12.83 6.51
C LYS A 219 -21.53 11.59 5.74
N ASN A 220 -22.49 11.73 4.81
CA ASN A 220 -23.03 10.62 4.03
C ASN A 220 -22.19 10.26 2.79
N MET A 221 -21.20 11.08 2.42
CA MET A 221 -20.30 10.85 1.27
C MET A 221 -19.23 9.78 1.53
N SER A 222 -18.57 9.23 0.50
CA SER A 222 -17.41 8.34 0.69
C SER A 222 -16.15 9.14 1.09
N SER A 223 -15.09 8.50 1.62
CA SER A 223 -13.85 9.20 2.00
C SER A 223 -13.17 9.89 0.80
N ALA A 224 -13.21 9.28 -0.38
CA ALA A 224 -12.70 9.87 -1.61
C ALA A 224 -13.52 11.09 -2.07
N ASP A 225 -14.83 11.07 -1.83
CA ASP A 225 -15.71 12.21 -2.13
C ASP A 225 -15.43 13.38 -1.18
N VAL A 226 -15.26 13.09 0.11
CA VAL A 226 -14.89 14.10 1.11
C VAL A 226 -13.54 14.73 0.76
N ASP A 227 -12.54 13.94 0.36
CA ASP A 227 -11.24 14.46 -0.08
C ASP A 227 -11.39 15.39 -1.31
N ARG A 228 -12.24 15.03 -2.28
CA ARG A 228 -12.53 15.89 -3.44
C ARG A 228 -13.19 17.20 -3.04
N VAL A 229 -14.18 17.15 -2.16
CA VAL A 229 -14.84 18.36 -1.65
C VAL A 229 -13.84 19.22 -0.87
N ASN A 230 -12.95 18.62 -0.07
CA ASN A 230 -11.91 19.36 0.64
C ASN A 230 -10.96 20.08 -0.32
N SER A 231 -10.54 19.45 -1.42
CA SER A 231 -9.72 20.12 -2.43
C SER A 231 -10.47 21.28 -3.10
N LEU A 232 -11.78 21.15 -3.36
CA LEU A 232 -12.63 22.23 -3.88
C LEU A 232 -12.76 23.40 -2.88
N VAL A 233 -12.90 23.10 -1.58
CA VAL A 233 -12.89 24.11 -0.52
C VAL A 233 -11.59 24.89 -0.56
N TYR A 234 -10.44 24.21 -0.56
CA TYR A 234 -9.15 24.89 -0.62
C TYR A 234 -8.97 25.74 -1.89
N ASP A 235 -9.42 25.25 -3.04
CA ASP A 235 -9.35 25.99 -4.30
C ASP A 235 -10.24 27.24 -4.29
N TYR A 236 -11.46 27.15 -3.74
CA TYR A 236 -12.37 28.29 -3.56
C TYR A 236 -11.71 29.42 -2.76
N PHE A 237 -11.00 29.07 -1.69
CA PHE A 237 -10.24 30.02 -0.87
C PHE A 237 -8.85 30.36 -1.43
N LYS A 238 -8.48 29.83 -2.60
CA LYS A 238 -7.17 29.99 -3.26
C LYS A 238 -5.99 29.54 -2.38
N ILE A 239 -6.21 28.53 -1.56
CA ILE A 239 -5.21 27.92 -0.68
C ILE A 239 -4.55 26.77 -1.45
N ARG A 240 -3.21 26.81 -1.56
CA ARG A 240 -2.47 25.74 -2.24
C ARG A 240 -2.58 24.44 -1.45
N GLU A 241 -2.86 23.35 -2.16
CA GLU A 241 -3.00 22.00 -1.61
C GLU A 241 -1.71 21.48 -0.94
N ASN A 242 -0.56 22.14 -1.08
CA ASN A 242 0.68 21.76 -0.40
C ASN A 242 1.15 22.77 0.68
N ALA A 243 0.32 23.75 1.05
CA ALA A 243 0.71 24.69 2.10
C ALA A 243 0.86 24.00 3.48
N ILE A 244 1.85 24.44 4.27
CA ILE A 244 2.19 23.81 5.56
C ILE A 244 1.08 24.02 6.62
N ASN A 245 0.32 25.13 6.52
CA ASN A 245 -0.71 25.53 7.49
C ASN A 245 -2.09 25.76 6.83
N LYS A 246 -2.55 24.83 6.00
CA LYS A 246 -3.79 24.97 5.21
C LYS A 246 -5.03 25.27 6.03
N GLU A 247 -5.21 24.58 7.16
CA GLU A 247 -6.38 24.76 8.03
C GLU A 247 -6.41 26.15 8.68
N TYR A 248 -5.26 26.63 9.17
CA TYR A 248 -5.14 27.99 9.72
C TYR A 248 -5.43 29.06 8.65
N LEU A 249 -4.94 28.86 7.42
CA LEU A 249 -5.21 29.77 6.31
C LEU A 249 -6.70 29.78 5.93
N LEU A 250 -7.34 28.61 5.98
CA LEU A 250 -8.77 28.45 5.73
C LEU A 250 -9.60 29.17 6.79
N GLU A 251 -9.29 28.99 8.07
CA GLU A 251 -9.97 29.65 9.18
C GLU A 251 -9.85 31.18 9.08
N LYS A 252 -8.65 31.69 8.80
CA LYS A 252 -8.42 33.13 8.59
C LYS A 252 -9.19 33.67 7.38
N ALA A 253 -9.36 32.88 6.32
CA ALA A 253 -10.12 33.29 5.15
C ALA A 253 -11.62 33.32 5.43
N ILE A 254 -12.15 32.35 6.18
CA ILE A 254 -13.53 32.32 6.65
C ILE A 254 -13.81 33.54 7.54
N GLU A 255 -12.96 33.81 8.54
CA GLU A 255 -13.11 34.98 9.40
C GLU A 255 -13.14 36.31 8.63
N LYS A 256 -12.34 36.41 7.56
CA LYS A 256 -12.32 37.59 6.70
C LYS A 256 -13.66 37.79 6.01
N ILE A 257 -14.22 36.72 5.42
CA ILE A 257 -15.55 36.76 4.79
C ILE A 257 -16.63 37.12 5.81
N GLU A 258 -16.59 36.54 7.02
CA GLU A 258 -17.55 36.87 8.08
C GLU A 258 -17.47 38.33 8.50
N ARG A 259 -16.26 38.90 8.62
CA ARG A 259 -16.09 40.33 8.91
C ARG A 259 -16.56 41.23 7.78
N GLU A 260 -16.42 40.79 6.52
CA GLU A 260 -16.92 41.52 5.35
C GLU A 260 -18.44 41.46 5.24
N ASN A 261 -19.06 40.31 5.53
CA ASN A 261 -20.52 40.17 5.58
C ASN A 261 -21.12 40.92 6.78
N ASN A 262 -20.45 40.92 7.93
CA ASN A 262 -20.88 41.68 9.12
C ASN A 262 -20.61 43.19 9.03
N LYS A 263 -19.94 43.67 7.97
CA LYS A 263 -19.76 45.10 7.72
C LYS A 263 -21.03 45.79 7.21
N VAL A 264 -22.11 45.05 6.97
CA VAL A 264 -23.41 45.60 6.56
C VAL A 264 -24.45 45.40 7.66
N THR A 265 -24.29 46.05 8.82
CA THR A 265 -25.38 46.58 9.69
C THR A 265 -24.84 47.33 10.93
N SER A 266 -23.79 48.15 10.83
CA SER A 266 -23.49 49.15 11.88
C SER A 266 -24.09 50.52 11.58
N GLY A 267 -25.21 50.55 10.85
CA GLY A 267 -25.92 51.74 10.42
C GLY A 267 -27.03 51.32 9.46
N ASN A 268 -28.14 50.83 10.01
CA ASN A 268 -29.33 50.63 9.20
C ASN A 268 -29.77 52.03 8.79
N GLY A 269 -29.62 52.44 7.52
CA GLY A 269 -29.86 53.83 7.08
C GLY A 269 -31.25 54.37 7.49
N TYR A 270 -32.19 53.48 7.78
CA TYR A 270 -33.48 53.78 8.38
C TYR A 270 -33.40 54.41 9.79
N VAL A 271 -32.49 53.94 10.64
CA VAL A 271 -32.26 54.46 12.00
C VAL A 271 -31.62 55.85 11.95
N ASP A 272 -30.68 56.06 11.03
CA ASP A 272 -30.07 57.40 10.82
C ASP A 272 -31.10 58.40 10.26
N ILE A 273 -31.96 57.95 9.34
CA ILE A 273 -33.08 58.77 8.83
C ILE A 273 -34.08 59.11 9.95
N LEU A 274 -34.42 58.15 10.82
CA LEU A 274 -35.29 58.39 11.97
C LEU A 274 -34.68 59.38 12.97
N LEU A 275 -33.37 59.26 13.25
CA LEU A 275 -32.65 60.20 14.10
C LEU A 275 -32.71 61.62 13.54
N ILE A 276 -32.40 61.80 12.25
CA ILE A 276 -32.49 63.10 11.58
C ILE A 276 -33.93 63.65 11.63
N LEU A 277 -34.95 62.82 11.39
CA LEU A 277 -36.35 63.24 11.42
C LEU A 277 -36.80 63.69 12.82
N SER A 278 -36.31 63.03 13.88
CA SER A 278 -36.59 63.40 15.27
C SER A 278 -35.98 64.76 15.66
N VAL A 279 -34.76 65.06 15.17
CA VAL A 279 -34.10 66.34 15.38
C VAL A 279 -34.89 67.45 14.67
N ILE A 280 -35.26 67.23 13.40
CA ILE A 280 -36.06 68.20 12.62
C ILE A 280 -37.40 68.48 13.31
N SER A 281 -38.10 67.44 13.76
CA SER A 281 -39.40 67.58 14.44
C SER A 281 -39.28 68.38 15.75
N THR A 282 -38.20 68.19 16.49
CA THR A 282 -37.96 68.90 17.76
C THR A 282 -37.68 70.38 17.51
N VAL A 283 -36.86 70.71 16.51
CA VAL A 283 -36.59 72.11 16.11
C VAL A 283 -37.87 72.80 15.65
N PHE A 284 -38.70 72.09 14.89
CA PHE A 284 -39.99 72.62 14.42
C PHE A 284 -40.95 72.90 15.57
N MET A 285 -41.08 71.97 16.53
CA MET A 285 -41.90 72.18 17.74
C MET A 285 -41.43 73.37 18.57
N LEU A 286 -40.12 73.50 18.81
CA LEU A 286 -39.55 74.62 19.55
C LEU A 286 -39.82 75.96 18.84
N SER A 287 -39.75 75.98 17.50
CA SER A 287 -40.06 77.15 16.70
C SER A 287 -41.53 77.58 16.81
N ILE A 288 -42.46 76.60 16.83
CA ILE A 288 -43.89 76.87 17.03
C ILE A 288 -44.16 77.41 18.44
N ILE A 289 -43.55 76.82 19.47
CA ILE A 289 -43.71 77.27 20.86
C ILE A 289 -43.18 78.70 21.01
N LEU A 290 -42.00 79.01 20.43
CA LEU A 290 -41.47 80.38 20.42
C LEU A 290 -42.43 81.36 19.72
N MET A 291 -42.98 80.99 18.56
CA MET A 291 -44.00 81.81 17.88
C MET A 291 -45.24 82.05 18.77
N LEU A 292 -45.72 81.03 19.50
CA LEU A 292 -46.88 81.16 20.40
C LEU A 292 -46.61 81.98 21.67
N VAL A 293 -45.35 82.10 22.09
CA VAL A 293 -44.97 82.90 23.27
C VAL A 293 -44.69 84.37 22.91
N PHE A 294 -44.30 84.63 21.66
CA PHE A 294 -43.96 85.97 21.16
C PHE A 294 -45.06 86.63 20.28
N VAL A 295 -46.18 85.94 20.03
CA VAL A 295 -47.43 86.47 19.45
C VAL A 295 -48.47 86.57 20.55
#